data_AF-A0A0F9D940-F1
#
_entry.id   AF-A0A0F9D940-F1
#
_cell.length_a   1.000
_cell.length_b   1.000
_cell.length_c   1.000
_cell.angle_alpha   90.00
_cell.angle_beta   90.00
_cell.angle_gamma   90.00
#
_symmetry.space_group_name_H-M   'P 1'
#
loop_
_entity.id
_entity.type
_entity.pdbx_description
1 polymer ?
#
loop_
_entity_poly.entity_id
_entity_poly.type
_entity_poly.pdbx_seq_one_letter_code
_entity_poly.pdbx_strand_id
1 'polypeptide(L)'
;MTIQLLLGPNGLMYSSEDENGNVNIFWGGKIYYSFNRNHIFAKKLGIAMLAGLGVLQKTICEFFNVSRHTIAHIVKVYDEEGIEGLQSYKPGPVSTSEELKQYVIKKYIELEGTGGYQNKILEEVNAKAEEGEFRKNISRGMLQKILREYRAERERQKEENLEKRKKEEIEKEEAEAKDERMAETGAETNHEEDEKQLDFIEDLVEGEERCVEHGGAAITAPLLAEYGIADCIPADEDESRFSNVELAVTYAMLNAGEIVKVEQDLKLLPSYEMGGIIGRVKLPSLSLYRKRIPIITAQMDMRDVILETSKSMHELLCFCDVVYIDGHFMAYHGKSNTLYGYNPQKR
;
A
#
# COMPACT_ATOMS: atom_id res chain seq x y z
N MET A 1 2.54 13.80 8.32
CA MET A 1 3.50 13.02 9.12
C MET A 1 3.15 12.94 10.62
N THR A 2 2.20 13.71 11.13
CA THR A 2 1.80 13.73 12.56
C THR A 2 1.18 12.42 13.06
N ILE A 3 0.39 11.71 12.24
CA ILE A 3 -0.26 10.45 12.61
C ILE A 3 0.76 9.35 12.92
N GLN A 4 1.92 9.37 12.27
CA GLN A 4 2.97 8.38 12.46
C GLN A 4 3.75 8.58 13.77
N LEU A 5 3.92 9.85 14.18
CA LEU A 5 4.47 10.21 15.49
C LEU A 5 3.57 9.77 16.65
N LEU A 6 2.26 9.77 16.45
CA LEU A 6 1.27 9.51 17.50
C LEU A 6 0.88 8.04 17.62
N LEU A 7 0.81 7.32 16.50
CA LEU A 7 0.23 5.97 16.41
C LEU A 7 1.24 4.94 15.88
N GLY A 8 2.51 5.32 15.81
CA GLY A 8 3.60 4.46 15.35
C GLY A 8 3.59 4.21 13.83
N PRO A 9 4.47 3.31 13.35
CA PRO A 9 4.78 3.15 11.93
C PRO A 9 3.60 2.73 11.05
N ASN A 10 2.54 2.15 11.64
CA ASN A 10 1.36 1.65 10.93
C ASN A 10 0.08 2.42 11.28
N GLY A 11 0.18 3.56 11.97
CA GLY A 11 -0.94 4.23 12.64
C GLY A 11 -2.22 4.33 11.82
N LEU A 12 -3.25 3.56 12.17
CA LEU A 12 -4.56 3.54 11.50
C LEU A 12 -4.49 3.39 9.97
N MET A 13 -3.52 2.61 9.48
CA MET A 13 -3.43 2.30 8.07
C MET A 13 -4.33 1.12 7.70
N TYR A 14 -5.10 1.26 6.63
CA TYR A 14 -5.86 0.17 6.02
C TYR A 14 -5.95 0.39 4.50
N SER A 15 -6.31 -0.65 3.76
CA SER A 15 -6.54 -0.56 2.32
C SER A 15 -7.95 -1.02 1.97
N SER A 16 -8.60 -0.34 1.03
CA SER A 16 -9.76 -0.86 0.31
C SER A 16 -9.37 -1.21 -1.11
N GLU A 17 -10.02 -2.20 -1.70
CA GLU A 17 -9.81 -2.64 -3.08
C GLU A 17 -11.17 -2.80 -3.76
N ASP A 18 -11.32 -2.22 -4.95
CA ASP A 18 -12.53 -2.37 -5.78
C ASP A 18 -12.43 -3.59 -6.71
N GLU A 19 -13.54 -3.89 -7.41
CA GLU A 19 -13.61 -5.02 -8.36
C GLU A 19 -12.66 -4.86 -9.57
N ASN A 20 -12.25 -3.64 -9.88
CA ASN A 20 -11.33 -3.32 -10.96
C ASN A 20 -9.85 -3.42 -10.54
N GLY A 21 -9.59 -3.81 -9.29
CA GLY A 21 -8.26 -3.90 -8.71
C GLY A 21 -7.62 -2.54 -8.43
N ASN A 22 -8.39 -1.47 -8.25
CA ASN A 22 -7.90 -0.22 -7.69
C ASN A 22 -7.83 -0.34 -6.18
N VAL A 23 -6.65 -0.06 -5.64
CA VAL A 23 -6.36 -0.13 -4.22
C VAL A 23 -6.17 1.28 -3.69
N ASN A 24 -6.94 1.63 -2.67
CA ASN A 24 -6.80 2.89 -1.93
C ASN A 24 -6.22 2.58 -0.55
N ILE A 25 -5.04 3.13 -0.26
CA ILE A 25 -4.38 3.02 1.04
C ILE A 25 -4.71 4.27 1.83
N PHE A 26 -5.37 4.08 2.97
CA PHE A 26 -5.75 5.13 3.90
C PHE A 26 -4.75 5.18 5.06
N TRP A 27 -4.51 6.38 5.57
CA TRP A 27 -3.72 6.62 6.76
C TRP A 27 -4.45 7.62 7.66
N GLY A 28 -4.97 7.16 8.80
CA GLY A 28 -5.77 7.98 9.71
C GLY A 28 -7.02 8.55 9.04
N GLY A 29 -7.70 7.73 8.22
CA GLY A 29 -8.94 8.09 7.54
C GLY A 29 -8.79 8.93 6.26
N LYS A 30 -7.57 9.32 5.88
CA LYS A 30 -7.31 10.03 4.61
C LYS A 30 -6.62 9.12 3.60
N ILE A 31 -6.98 9.26 2.32
CA ILE A 31 -6.28 8.56 1.24
C ILE A 31 -4.85 9.07 1.19
N TYR A 32 -3.90 8.16 1.36
CA TYR A 32 -2.47 8.43 1.29
C TYR A 32 -1.89 8.04 -0.06
N TYR A 33 -2.30 6.89 -0.59
CA TYR A 33 -1.81 6.38 -1.87
C TYR A 33 -2.86 5.53 -2.58
N SER A 34 -3.01 5.72 -3.88
CA SER A 34 -3.94 4.94 -4.71
C SER A 34 -3.21 4.38 -5.92
N PHE A 35 -3.47 3.11 -6.26
CA PHE A 35 -2.88 2.47 -7.43
C PHE A 35 -3.75 1.33 -7.95
N ASN A 36 -3.65 1.04 -9.25
CA ASN A 36 -4.24 -0.17 -9.81
C ASN A 36 -3.26 -1.36 -9.69
N ARG A 37 -3.74 -2.55 -9.34
CA ARG A 37 -2.96 -3.80 -9.23
C ARG A 37 -2.15 -4.12 -10.49
N ASN A 38 -2.69 -3.79 -11.66
CA ASN A 38 -2.06 -4.03 -12.96
C ASN A 38 -0.96 -2.99 -13.28
N HIS A 39 -0.97 -1.86 -12.58
CA HIS A 39 0.01 -0.80 -12.80
C HIS A 39 1.31 -1.07 -12.01
N ILE A 40 2.20 -1.85 -12.62
CA ILE A 40 3.46 -2.33 -12.02
C ILE A 40 4.31 -1.20 -11.43
N PHE A 41 4.44 -0.06 -12.12
CA PHE A 41 5.27 1.04 -11.63
C PHE A 41 4.69 1.72 -10.38
N ALA A 42 3.42 2.16 -10.40
CA ALA A 42 2.69 2.64 -9.24
C ALA A 42 2.78 1.67 -8.04
N LYS A 43 2.66 0.36 -8.30
CA LYS A 43 2.86 -0.66 -7.26
C LYS A 43 4.23 -0.56 -6.58
N LYS A 44 5.32 -0.47 -7.35
CA LYS A 44 6.69 -0.35 -6.82
C LYS A 44 6.92 0.99 -6.11
N LEU A 45 6.40 2.08 -6.68
CA LEU A 45 6.54 3.41 -6.13
C LEU A 45 5.86 3.49 -4.76
N GLY A 46 4.63 2.98 -4.64
CA GLY A 46 3.91 2.90 -3.38
C GLY A 46 4.67 2.07 -2.31
N ILE A 47 5.25 0.93 -2.70
CA ILE A 47 6.09 0.11 -1.82
C ILE A 47 7.29 0.92 -1.29
N ALA A 48 8.02 1.60 -2.18
CA ALA A 48 9.19 2.39 -1.82
C ALA A 48 8.80 3.57 -0.90
N MET A 49 7.72 4.27 -1.21
CA MET A 49 7.21 5.39 -0.38
C MET A 49 6.85 4.93 1.04
N LEU A 50 6.07 3.85 1.17
CA LEU A 50 5.63 3.35 2.48
C LEU A 50 6.79 2.77 3.28
N ALA A 51 7.73 2.09 2.62
CA ALA A 51 8.95 1.62 3.26
C ALA A 51 9.83 2.78 3.74
N GLY A 52 9.98 3.84 2.94
CA GLY A 52 10.74 5.04 3.30
C GLY A 52 10.10 5.82 4.46
N LEU A 53 8.79 5.72 4.63
CA LEU A 53 8.11 6.22 5.82
C LEU A 53 8.31 5.31 7.04
N GLY A 54 8.79 4.08 6.89
CA GLY A 54 8.98 3.16 8.02
C GLY A 54 7.76 2.30 8.33
N VAL A 55 6.78 2.21 7.43
CA VAL A 55 5.65 1.28 7.55
C VAL A 55 6.18 -0.16 7.61
N LEU A 56 5.60 -0.98 8.48
CA LEU A 56 6.06 -2.36 8.68
C LEU A 56 5.93 -3.16 7.37
N GLN A 57 6.98 -3.90 7.02
CA GLN A 57 6.99 -4.73 5.81
C GLN A 57 5.81 -5.71 5.74
N LYS A 58 5.32 -6.21 6.89
CA LYS A 58 4.13 -7.08 6.93
C LYS A 58 2.90 -6.38 6.34
N THR A 59 2.69 -5.12 6.68
CA THR A 59 1.56 -4.31 6.21
C THR A 59 1.72 -3.94 4.74
N ILE A 60 2.95 -3.63 4.31
CA ILE A 60 3.24 -3.43 2.89
C ILE A 60 2.99 -4.74 2.10
N CYS A 61 3.35 -5.91 2.63
CA CYS A 61 3.03 -7.20 2.02
C CYS A 61 1.52 -7.38 1.82
N GLU A 62 0.72 -7.02 2.82
CA GLU A 62 -0.75 -7.12 2.79
C GLU A 62 -1.33 -6.14 1.76
N PHE A 63 -0.98 -4.85 1.81
CA PHE A 63 -1.53 -3.83 0.91
C PHE A 63 -1.17 -4.08 -0.55
N PHE A 64 0.04 -4.55 -0.84
CA PHE A 64 0.52 -4.73 -2.21
C PHE A 64 0.44 -6.17 -2.70
N ASN A 65 0.06 -7.14 -1.86
CA ASN A 65 0.09 -8.56 -2.17
C ASN A 65 1.44 -8.98 -2.80
N VAL A 66 2.53 -8.75 -2.04
CA VAL A 66 3.91 -9.05 -2.46
C VAL A 66 4.70 -9.71 -1.33
N SER A 67 5.75 -10.45 -1.70
CA SER A 67 6.65 -11.06 -0.71
C SER A 67 7.57 -10.03 -0.05
N ARG A 68 8.04 -10.33 1.17
CA ARG A 68 9.04 -9.49 1.87
C ARG A 68 10.33 -9.31 1.06
N HIS A 69 10.75 -10.35 0.32
CA HIS A 69 11.92 -10.28 -0.56
C HIS A 69 11.73 -9.27 -1.70
N THR A 70 10.52 -9.22 -2.27
CA THR A 70 10.18 -8.25 -3.31
C THR A 70 10.28 -6.82 -2.77
N ILE A 71 9.79 -6.58 -1.55
CA ILE A 71 9.89 -5.28 -0.88
C ILE A 71 11.35 -4.88 -0.70
N ALA A 72 12.17 -5.77 -0.12
CA ALA A 72 13.60 -5.49 0.13
C ALA A 72 14.35 -5.13 -1.16
N HIS A 73 14.08 -5.83 -2.26
CA HIS A 73 14.67 -5.50 -3.56
C HIS A 73 14.20 -4.16 -4.12
N ILE A 74 12.90 -3.85 -4.02
CA ILE A 74 12.35 -2.58 -4.50
C ILE A 74 12.95 -1.41 -3.72
N VAL A 75 13.04 -1.53 -2.39
CA VAL A 75 13.66 -0.51 -1.52
C VAL A 75 15.12 -0.31 -1.91
N LYS A 76 15.89 -1.40 -2.05
CA LYS A 76 17.29 -1.32 -2.48
C LYS A 76 17.46 -0.59 -3.82
N VAL A 77 16.68 -0.95 -4.83
CA VAL A 77 16.74 -0.30 -6.15
C VAL A 77 16.37 1.17 -6.05
N TYR A 78 15.36 1.52 -5.25
CA TYR A 78 14.98 2.92 -5.06
C TYR A 78 16.06 3.73 -4.32
N ASP A 79 16.72 3.14 -3.33
CA ASP A 79 17.80 3.79 -2.58
C ASP A 79 19.05 4.01 -3.44
N GLU A 80 19.35 3.09 -4.37
CA GLU A 80 20.53 3.16 -5.25
C GLU A 80 20.30 4.01 -6.51
N GLU A 81 19.14 3.89 -7.14
CA GLU A 81 18.85 4.40 -8.48
C GLU A 81 17.59 5.31 -8.55
N GLY A 82 16.91 5.52 -7.43
CA GLY A 82 15.74 6.39 -7.35
C GLY A 82 14.54 5.90 -8.17
N ILE A 83 13.74 6.85 -8.65
CA ILE A 83 12.53 6.58 -9.44
C ILE A 83 12.88 5.93 -10.79
N GLU A 84 14.00 6.32 -11.40
CA GLU A 84 14.48 5.79 -12.68
C GLU A 84 14.79 4.29 -12.58
N GLY A 85 15.45 3.86 -11.48
CA GLY A 85 15.67 2.44 -11.19
C GLY A 85 14.38 1.64 -11.04
N LEU A 86 13.34 2.22 -10.44
CA LEU A 86 12.05 1.53 -10.31
C LEU A 86 11.30 1.37 -11.63
N GLN A 87 11.46 2.30 -12.57
CA GLN A 87 10.90 2.18 -13.91
C GLN A 87 11.55 1.03 -14.69
N SER A 88 12.88 0.92 -14.62
CA SER A 88 13.66 -0.10 -15.33
C SER A 88 13.58 -1.49 -14.68
N TYR A 89 13.34 -1.56 -13.36
CA TYR A 89 13.28 -2.80 -12.60
C TYR A 89 12.16 -3.73 -13.08
N LYS A 90 12.44 -5.00 -13.40
CA LYS A 90 11.41 -6.00 -13.74
C LYS A 90 11.36 -7.08 -12.66
N PRO A 91 10.30 -7.14 -11.83
CA PRO A 91 10.18 -8.17 -10.80
C PRO A 91 9.98 -9.54 -11.45
N GLY A 92 10.80 -10.51 -11.06
CA GLY A 92 10.74 -11.88 -11.55
C GLY A 92 12.11 -12.55 -11.57
N PRO A 93 12.18 -13.87 -11.82
CA PRO A 93 13.46 -14.52 -12.09
C PRO A 93 14.11 -13.77 -13.26
N VAL A 94 15.35 -13.32 -13.04
CA VAL A 94 16.20 -12.66 -14.04
C VAL A 94 15.97 -13.35 -15.37
N SER A 95 15.49 -12.59 -16.37
CA SER A 95 15.26 -13.10 -17.71
C SER A 95 16.49 -13.89 -18.14
N THR A 96 16.30 -15.15 -18.51
CA THR A 96 17.32 -15.97 -19.16
C THR A 96 17.94 -15.13 -20.27
N SER A 97 19.29 -15.07 -20.34
CA SER A 97 19.96 -14.33 -21.41
C SER A 97 19.46 -14.82 -22.76
N GLU A 98 19.29 -13.90 -23.70
CA GLU A 98 18.76 -14.23 -25.03
C GLU A 98 19.67 -15.27 -25.74
N GLU A 99 20.97 -15.19 -25.49
CA GLU A 99 21.99 -16.17 -25.92
C GLU A 99 21.68 -17.59 -25.42
N LEU A 100 21.29 -17.72 -24.15
CA LEU A 100 20.95 -19.01 -23.53
C LEU A 100 19.63 -19.55 -24.09
N LYS A 101 18.65 -18.68 -24.36
CA LYS A 101 17.40 -19.08 -25.01
C LYS A 101 17.64 -19.58 -26.43
N GLN A 102 18.41 -18.84 -27.23
CA GLN A 102 18.74 -19.21 -28.61
C GLN A 102 19.51 -20.53 -28.65
N TYR A 103 20.46 -20.75 -27.73
CA TYR A 103 21.21 -21.99 -27.64
C TYR A 103 20.30 -23.19 -27.30
N VAL A 104 19.40 -23.02 -26.31
CA VAL A 104 18.41 -24.04 -25.94
C VAL A 104 17.47 -24.37 -27.10
N ILE A 105 17.01 -23.36 -27.85
CA ILE A 105 16.14 -23.56 -29.03
C ILE A 105 16.89 -24.29 -30.14
N LYS A 106 18.14 -23.90 -30.43
CA LYS A 106 18.98 -24.58 -31.42
C LYS A 106 19.14 -26.07 -31.09
N LYS A 107 19.47 -26.37 -29.84
CA LYS A 107 19.62 -27.75 -29.36
C LYS A 107 18.32 -28.53 -29.33
N TYR A 108 17.21 -27.86 -29.04
CA TYR A 108 15.89 -28.45 -29.18
C TYR A 108 15.61 -28.87 -30.62
N ILE A 109 15.87 -28.00 -31.61
CA ILE A 109 15.67 -28.33 -33.03
C ILE A 109 16.56 -29.51 -33.46
N GLU A 110 17.81 -29.56 -32.99
CA GLU A 110 18.75 -30.65 -33.30
C GLU A 110 18.35 -32.00 -32.66
N LEU A 111 17.70 -31.99 -31.50
CA LEU A 111 17.41 -33.19 -30.70
C LEU A 111 15.91 -33.56 -30.65
N GLU A 112 15.04 -32.76 -31.26
CA GLU A 112 13.60 -32.99 -31.33
C GLU A 112 13.31 -34.34 -31.99
N GLY A 113 12.58 -35.22 -31.28
CA GLY A 113 12.29 -36.58 -31.73
C GLY A 113 13.23 -37.66 -31.19
N THR A 114 14.32 -37.31 -30.51
CA THR A 114 15.20 -38.29 -29.84
C THR A 114 14.73 -38.56 -28.40
N GLY A 115 14.81 -39.83 -27.95
CA GLY A 115 14.51 -40.20 -26.57
C GLY A 115 15.43 -39.49 -25.58
N GLY A 116 14.83 -38.83 -24.56
CA GLY A 116 15.60 -38.16 -23.50
C GLY A 116 16.20 -36.80 -23.88
N TYR A 117 15.77 -36.16 -24.98
CA TYR A 117 16.31 -34.87 -25.44
C TYR A 117 16.38 -33.79 -24.34
N GLN A 118 15.41 -33.74 -23.42
CA GLN A 118 15.41 -32.77 -22.32
C GLN A 118 16.62 -32.93 -21.39
N ASN A 119 17.02 -34.16 -21.08
CA ASN A 119 18.17 -34.41 -20.21
C ASN A 119 19.48 -34.06 -20.92
N LYS A 120 19.59 -34.37 -22.22
CA LYS A 120 20.76 -34.01 -23.03
C LYS A 120 20.95 -32.50 -23.12
N ILE A 121 19.87 -31.74 -23.29
CA ILE A 121 19.91 -30.27 -23.29
C ILE A 121 20.33 -29.75 -21.91
N LEU A 122 19.81 -30.34 -20.83
CA LEU A 122 20.19 -29.93 -19.47
C LEU A 122 21.67 -30.20 -19.17
N GLU A 123 22.18 -31.38 -19.55
CA GLU A 123 23.58 -31.76 -19.38
C GLU A 123 24.51 -30.84 -20.16
N GLU A 124 24.24 -30.59 -21.44
CA GLU A 124 25.07 -29.69 -22.27
C GLU A 124 25.04 -28.24 -21.78
N VAL A 125 23.89 -27.73 -21.36
CA VAL A 125 23.78 -26.34 -20.87
C VAL A 125 24.47 -26.17 -19.52
N ASN A 126 24.37 -27.17 -18.63
CA ASN A 126 25.08 -27.14 -17.36
C ASN A 126 26.59 -27.25 -17.54
N ALA A 127 27.07 -28.10 -18.47
CA ALA A 127 28.49 -28.18 -18.80
C ALA A 127 29.05 -26.84 -19.32
N LYS A 128 28.32 -26.18 -20.25
CA LYS A 128 28.72 -24.86 -20.77
C LYS A 128 28.64 -23.73 -19.74
N ALA A 129 27.76 -23.86 -18.76
CA ALA A 129 27.70 -22.92 -17.64
C ALA A 129 28.84 -23.15 -16.63
N GLU A 130 29.28 -24.39 -16.43
CA GLU A 130 30.50 -24.72 -15.66
C GLU A 130 31.78 -24.24 -16.36
N GLU A 131 31.82 -24.27 -17.70
CA GLU A 131 32.89 -23.70 -18.53
C GLU A 131 32.88 -22.16 -18.58
N GLY A 132 31.84 -21.52 -18.02
CA GLY A 132 31.70 -20.07 -17.94
C GLY A 132 31.14 -19.39 -19.20
N GLU A 133 30.72 -20.16 -20.22
CA GLU A 133 30.04 -19.61 -21.41
C GLU A 133 28.66 -19.04 -21.08
N PHE A 134 27.98 -19.60 -20.07
CA PHE A 134 26.72 -19.08 -19.56
C PHE A 134 26.85 -18.66 -18.10
N ARG A 135 26.28 -17.50 -17.75
CA ARG A 135 26.28 -16.99 -16.38
C ARG A 135 25.52 -17.87 -15.38
N LYS A 136 24.65 -18.78 -15.85
CA LYS A 136 23.77 -19.62 -15.02
C LYS A 136 23.43 -20.96 -15.66
N ASN A 137 23.31 -21.97 -14.81
CA ASN A 137 22.66 -23.25 -15.10
C ASN A 137 21.15 -23.07 -15.35
N ILE A 138 20.54 -23.99 -16.09
CA ILE A 138 19.09 -24.02 -16.32
C ILE A 138 18.44 -25.16 -15.53
N SER A 139 17.28 -24.89 -14.94
CA SER A 139 16.45 -25.93 -14.35
C SER A 139 15.53 -26.56 -15.39
N ARG A 140 15.03 -27.76 -15.11
CA ARG A 140 14.06 -28.45 -15.98
C ARG A 140 12.79 -27.63 -16.23
N GLY A 141 12.32 -26.88 -15.22
CA GLY A 141 11.18 -25.98 -15.36
C GLY A 141 11.48 -24.79 -16.28
N MET A 142 12.72 -24.28 -16.25
CA MET A 142 13.14 -23.19 -17.12
C MET A 142 13.27 -23.65 -18.58
N LEU A 143 13.80 -24.85 -18.82
CA LEU A 143 13.81 -25.50 -20.13
C LEU A 143 12.39 -25.62 -20.69
N GLN A 144 11.45 -26.16 -19.90
CA GLN A 144 10.06 -26.32 -20.35
C GLN A 144 9.39 -24.98 -20.66
N LYS A 145 9.68 -23.93 -19.89
CA LYS A 145 9.18 -22.58 -20.15
C LYS A 145 9.68 -22.04 -21.49
N ILE A 146 10.99 -22.15 -21.76
CA ILE A 146 11.59 -21.71 -23.04
C ILE A 146 10.97 -22.47 -24.22
N LEU A 147 10.83 -23.80 -24.10
CA LEU A 147 10.23 -24.62 -25.16
C LEU A 147 8.75 -24.30 -25.39
N ARG A 148 8.00 -24.00 -24.33
CA ARG A 148 6.59 -23.59 -24.44
C ARG A 148 6.45 -22.24 -25.14
N GLU A 149 7.30 -21.26 -24.79
CA GLU A 149 7.35 -19.95 -25.45
C GLU A 149 7.68 -20.12 -26.94
N TYR A 150 8.70 -20.93 -27.27
CA TYR A 150 9.07 -21.20 -28.66
C TYR A 150 7.96 -21.89 -29.47
N ARG A 151 7.26 -22.88 -28.89
CA ARG A 151 6.13 -23.55 -29.58
C ARG A 151 4.96 -22.60 -29.82
N ALA A 152 4.63 -21.77 -28.83
CA ALA A 152 3.56 -20.78 -28.98
C ALA A 152 3.89 -19.73 -30.05
N GLU A 153 5.15 -19.31 -30.15
CA GLU A 153 5.62 -18.39 -31.19
C GLU A 153 5.57 -19.05 -32.58
N ARG A 154 5.98 -20.32 -32.68
CA ARG A 154 5.91 -21.08 -33.94
C ARG A 154 4.47 -21.29 -34.43
N GLU A 155 3.53 -21.53 -33.53
CA GLU A 155 2.11 -21.64 -33.90
C GLU A 155 1.54 -20.30 -34.34
N ARG A 156 1.85 -19.18 -33.66
CA ARG A 156 1.47 -17.83 -34.13
C ARG A 156 2.02 -17.53 -35.52
N GLN A 157 3.30 -17.82 -35.76
CA GLN A 157 3.90 -17.64 -37.08
C GLN A 157 3.26 -18.53 -38.15
N LYS A 158 2.79 -19.74 -37.80
CA LYS A 158 2.02 -20.56 -38.74
C LYS A 158 0.66 -19.95 -39.02
N GLU A 159 -0.06 -19.48 -38.01
CA GLU A 159 -1.36 -18.82 -38.16
C GLU A 159 -1.24 -17.56 -39.03
N GLU A 160 -0.26 -16.70 -38.76
CA GLU A 160 0.02 -15.49 -39.57
C GLU A 160 0.38 -15.84 -41.01
N ASN A 161 1.22 -16.86 -41.24
CA ASN A 161 1.55 -17.31 -42.59
C ASN A 161 0.33 -17.93 -43.30
N LEU A 162 -0.57 -18.58 -42.57
CA LEU A 162 -1.77 -19.19 -43.12
C LEU A 162 -2.83 -18.13 -43.44
N GLU A 163 -2.98 -17.10 -42.60
CA GLU A 163 -3.79 -15.92 -42.88
C GLU A 163 -3.24 -15.12 -44.06
N LYS A 164 -1.92 -14.96 -44.15
CA LYS A 164 -1.30 -14.29 -45.29
C LYS A 164 -1.55 -15.05 -46.60
N ARG A 165 -1.44 -16.38 -46.58
CA ARG A 165 -1.78 -17.21 -47.75
C ARG A 165 -3.25 -17.13 -48.11
N LYS A 166 -4.16 -17.13 -47.12
CA LYS A 166 -5.60 -16.91 -47.36
C LYS A 166 -5.88 -15.54 -47.94
N LYS A 167 -5.22 -14.48 -47.46
CA LYS A 167 -5.34 -13.14 -48.04
C LYS A 167 -4.81 -13.08 -49.46
N GLU A 168 -3.68 -13.71 -49.75
CA GLU A 168 -3.14 -13.80 -51.12
C GLU A 168 -4.04 -14.64 -52.06
N GLU A 169 -4.73 -15.67 -51.55
CA GLU A 169 -5.74 -16.42 -52.30
C GLU A 169 -7.01 -15.60 -52.54
N ILE A 170 -7.52 -14.89 -51.52
CA ILE A 170 -8.66 -13.98 -51.65
C ILE A 170 -8.33 -12.83 -52.61
N GLU A 171 -7.13 -12.24 -52.55
CA GLU A 171 -6.71 -11.19 -53.47
C GLU A 171 -6.56 -11.69 -54.91
N LYS A 172 -6.18 -12.96 -55.11
CA LYS A 172 -6.17 -13.59 -56.43
C LYS A 172 -7.59 -13.85 -56.95
N GLU A 173 -8.47 -14.37 -56.11
CA GLU A 173 -9.88 -14.57 -56.44
C GLU A 173 -10.60 -13.24 -56.69
N GLU A 174 -10.28 -12.17 -55.95
CA GLU A 174 -10.81 -10.82 -56.18
C GLU A 174 -10.21 -10.16 -57.43
N ALA A 175 -8.96 -10.47 -57.79
CA ALA A 175 -8.36 -10.01 -59.04
C ALA A 175 -9.00 -10.72 -60.26
N GLU A 176 -9.25 -12.03 -60.15
CA GLU A 176 -9.98 -12.82 -61.16
C GLU A 176 -11.46 -12.37 -61.25
N ALA A 177 -12.11 -12.05 -60.13
CA ALA A 177 -13.47 -11.51 -60.09
C ALA A 177 -13.57 -10.05 -60.56
N LYS A 178 -12.48 -9.26 -60.48
CA LYS A 178 -12.41 -7.89 -61.03
C LYS A 178 -12.25 -7.88 -62.55
N ASP A 179 -11.64 -8.91 -63.15
CA ASP A 179 -11.63 -9.09 -64.61
C ASP A 179 -13.03 -9.45 -65.17
N GLU A 180 -13.89 -10.10 -64.36
CA GLU A 180 -15.29 -10.37 -64.73
C GLU A 180 -16.28 -9.26 -64.35
N ARG A 181 -15.94 -8.35 -63.43
CA ARG A 181 -16.82 -7.26 -62.94
C ARG A 181 -16.47 -5.86 -63.47
N MET A 182 -15.81 -5.76 -64.64
CA MET A 182 -15.74 -4.51 -65.42
C MET A 182 -16.91 -4.34 -66.41
N ALA A 183 -18.05 -4.99 -66.16
CA ALA A 183 -19.34 -4.64 -66.73
C ALA A 183 -20.35 -4.45 -65.59
N GLU A 184 -21.00 -3.29 -65.56
CA GLU A 184 -22.14 -2.90 -64.70
C GLU A 184 -21.82 -2.31 -63.31
N THR A 185 -21.51 -1.01 -63.36
CA THR A 185 -22.11 0.11 -62.59
C THR A 185 -22.71 -0.11 -61.19
N GLY A 186 -22.39 0.83 -60.29
CA GLY A 186 -23.41 1.72 -59.72
C GLY A 186 -23.50 1.85 -58.18
N ALA A 187 -22.98 2.97 -57.69
CA ALA A 187 -23.52 3.89 -56.66
C ALA A 187 -23.82 3.47 -55.19
N GLU A 188 -23.26 4.32 -54.30
CA GLU A 188 -23.78 4.88 -53.03
C GLU A 188 -23.94 4.01 -51.76
N THR A 189 -23.34 4.46 -50.65
CA THR A 189 -24.09 5.02 -49.49
C THR A 189 -23.18 5.56 -48.36
N ASN A 190 -23.68 6.60 -47.68
CA ASN A 190 -23.14 7.30 -46.50
C ASN A 190 -23.23 6.47 -45.20
N HIS A 191 -22.40 6.82 -44.19
CA HIS A 191 -22.77 7.05 -42.77
C HIS A 191 -21.50 7.47 -42.00
N GLU A 192 -21.41 8.72 -41.55
CA GLU A 192 -21.77 9.21 -40.19
C GLU A 192 -20.91 8.59 -39.08
N GLU A 193 -19.91 9.37 -38.65
CA GLU A 193 -19.05 9.11 -37.48
C GLU A 193 -19.76 9.58 -36.20
N ASP A 194 -20.18 8.63 -35.36
CA ASP A 194 -20.64 8.89 -34.00
C ASP A 194 -19.45 8.91 -33.02
N GLU A 195 -19.17 10.10 -32.48
CA GLU A 195 -18.33 10.32 -31.31
C GLU A 195 -18.94 9.67 -30.06
N LYS A 196 -18.28 8.63 -29.54
CA LYS A 196 -18.63 8.07 -28.21
C LYS A 196 -17.99 8.89 -27.10
N GLN A 197 -18.84 9.72 -26.51
CA GLN A 197 -18.71 10.36 -25.20
C GLN A 197 -18.43 9.28 -24.12
N LEU A 198 -17.41 9.51 -23.29
CA LEU A 198 -17.06 8.64 -22.16
C LEU A 198 -18.00 8.94 -20.98
N ASP A 199 -18.87 7.99 -20.64
CA ASP A 199 -19.69 8.02 -19.43
C ASP A 199 -18.80 7.87 -18.18
N PHE A 200 -18.93 8.82 -17.26
CA PHE A 200 -18.34 8.74 -15.93
C PHE A 200 -19.11 7.70 -15.10
N ILE A 201 -18.39 6.72 -14.56
CA ILE A 201 -18.92 5.75 -13.60
C ILE A 201 -19.07 6.48 -12.25
N GLU A 202 -20.30 6.78 -11.85
CA GLU A 202 -20.65 7.43 -10.57
C GLU A 202 -20.82 6.47 -9.38
N ASP A 203 -20.71 5.14 -9.58
CA ASP A 203 -20.92 4.17 -8.49
C ASP A 203 -19.60 3.58 -7.98
N LEU A 204 -18.90 4.34 -7.12
CA LEU A 204 -17.92 3.77 -6.20
C LEU A 204 -18.69 3.01 -5.12
N VAL A 205 -18.65 1.68 -5.18
CA VAL A 205 -19.21 0.79 -4.15
C VAL A 205 -18.51 1.11 -2.81
N GLU A 206 -19.24 1.76 -1.90
CA GLU A 206 -18.81 1.89 -0.51
C GLU A 206 -18.56 0.48 0.04
N GLY A 207 -17.33 0.23 0.49
CA GLY A 207 -16.95 -1.07 1.03
C GLY A 207 -17.87 -1.48 2.18
N GLU A 208 -18.04 -2.79 2.38
CA GLU A 208 -18.88 -3.34 3.45
C GLU A 208 -18.61 -2.67 4.79
N GLU A 209 -19.65 -2.02 5.35
CA GLU A 209 -19.59 -1.37 6.65
C GLU A 209 -19.39 -2.42 7.74
N ARG A 210 -18.14 -2.56 8.21
CA ARG A 210 -17.83 -3.36 9.39
C ARG A 210 -17.81 -2.46 10.60
N CYS A 211 -18.89 -2.51 11.38
CA CYS A 211 -18.93 -1.89 12.70
C CYS A 211 -17.91 -2.59 13.62
N VAL A 212 -16.76 -1.96 13.81
CA VAL A 212 -15.74 -2.39 14.78
C VAL A 212 -16.15 -1.86 16.14
N GLU A 213 -16.33 -2.78 17.09
CA GLU A 213 -16.61 -2.41 18.49
C GLU A 213 -15.50 -1.47 18.98
N HIS A 214 -15.88 -0.27 19.38
CA HIS A 214 -14.98 0.80 19.81
C HIS A 214 -14.08 1.45 18.73
N GLY A 215 -14.34 1.22 17.44
CA GLY A 215 -13.61 1.88 16.34
C GLY A 215 -13.66 3.41 16.40
N GLY A 216 -14.72 3.99 16.98
CA GLY A 216 -14.85 5.43 17.22
C GLY A 216 -13.75 6.03 18.11
N ALA A 217 -13.11 5.23 18.97
CA ALA A 217 -11.96 5.68 19.76
C ALA A 217 -10.78 6.10 18.87
N ALA A 218 -10.65 5.54 17.67
CA ALA A 218 -9.60 5.90 16.71
C ALA A 218 -9.76 7.32 16.15
N ILE A 219 -10.99 7.86 16.12
CA ILE A 219 -11.30 9.23 15.65
C ILE A 219 -10.66 10.28 16.56
N THR A 220 -10.32 9.92 17.80
CA THR A 220 -9.68 10.83 18.74
C THR A 220 -8.21 11.07 18.41
N ALA A 221 -7.55 10.19 17.67
CA ALA A 221 -6.14 10.36 17.29
C ALA A 221 -5.87 11.61 16.42
N PRO A 222 -6.61 11.89 15.33
CA PRO A 222 -6.42 13.12 14.57
C PRO A 222 -6.74 14.37 15.40
N LEU A 223 -7.70 14.30 16.33
CA LEU A 223 -7.99 15.39 17.26
C LEU A 223 -6.81 15.65 18.20
N LEU A 224 -6.31 14.62 18.89
CA LEU A 224 -5.13 14.72 19.77
C LEU A 224 -3.89 15.25 19.02
N ALA A 225 -3.77 14.93 17.73
CA ALA A 225 -2.72 15.45 16.86
C ALA A 225 -2.84 16.96 16.62
N GLU A 226 -4.05 17.42 16.36
CA GLU A 226 -4.36 18.82 16.08
C GLU A 226 -4.16 19.69 17.34
N TYR A 227 -4.39 19.12 18.53
CA TYR A 227 -4.19 19.81 19.81
C TYR A 227 -2.72 19.89 20.28
N GLY A 228 -1.75 19.34 19.54
CA GLY A 228 -0.33 19.44 19.92
C GLY A 228 0.03 18.76 21.25
N ILE A 229 -0.80 17.83 21.74
CA ILE A 229 -0.64 17.21 23.07
C ILE A 229 0.69 16.45 23.18
N ALA A 230 1.20 15.94 22.05
CA ALA A 230 2.51 15.29 21.99
C ALA A 230 3.66 16.21 22.41
N ASP A 231 3.59 17.51 22.08
CA ASP A 231 4.66 18.47 22.36
C ASP A 231 4.76 18.82 23.85
N CYS A 232 3.66 18.60 24.58
CA CYS A 232 3.60 18.79 26.04
C CYS A 232 4.14 17.57 26.81
N ILE A 233 4.39 16.44 26.14
CA ILE A 233 4.81 15.20 26.80
C ILE A 233 6.33 15.08 26.73
N PRO A 234 7.02 14.92 27.87
CA PRO A 234 8.47 14.69 27.91
C PRO A 234 8.90 13.54 27.00
N ALA A 235 9.99 13.78 26.25
CA ALA A 235 10.61 12.77 25.41
C ALA A 235 11.10 11.56 26.23
N ASP A 236 11.22 10.40 25.59
CA ASP A 236 11.76 9.21 26.23
C ASP A 236 13.27 9.35 26.48
N GLU A 237 13.72 8.94 27.67
CA GLU A 237 15.16 8.84 27.99
C GLU A 237 15.77 7.50 27.53
N ASP A 238 14.95 6.49 27.21
CA ASP A 238 15.37 5.11 26.88
C ASP A 238 14.71 4.59 25.58
N GLU A 239 15.36 3.64 24.89
CA GLU A 239 14.80 2.82 23.78
C GLU A 239 13.73 1.82 24.29
N SER A 240 12.68 2.37 24.89
CA SER A 240 11.57 1.61 25.43
C SER A 240 10.61 1.15 24.32
N ARG A 241 9.93 0.02 24.55
CA ARG A 241 9.00 -0.59 23.57
C ARG A 241 7.81 0.32 23.20
N PHE A 242 7.44 1.23 24.08
CA PHE A 242 6.37 2.21 23.89
C PHE A 242 6.88 3.58 24.34
N SER A 243 6.70 4.63 23.56
CA SER A 243 7.07 5.98 23.96
C SER A 243 6.13 6.57 25.03
N ASN A 244 6.58 7.60 25.74
CA ASN A 244 5.75 8.39 26.65
C ASN A 244 4.51 8.94 25.93
N VAL A 245 4.69 9.43 24.70
CA VAL A 245 3.60 9.92 23.84
C VAL A 245 2.63 8.80 23.52
N GLU A 246 3.13 7.62 23.12
CA GLU A 246 2.28 6.47 22.82
C GLU A 246 1.46 6.04 24.03
N LEU A 247 2.03 6.06 25.24
CA LEU A 247 1.30 5.74 26.47
C LEU A 247 0.18 6.75 26.73
N ALA A 248 0.48 8.04 26.69
CA ALA A 248 -0.51 9.08 26.96
C ALA A 248 -1.64 9.09 25.93
N VAL A 249 -1.30 9.00 24.64
CA VAL A 249 -2.26 8.97 23.53
C VAL A 249 -3.11 7.71 23.60
N THR A 250 -2.51 6.54 23.83
CA THR A 250 -3.27 5.28 23.99
C THR A 250 -4.30 5.40 25.11
N TYR A 251 -3.90 5.91 26.28
CA TYR A 251 -4.83 6.07 27.39
C TYR A 251 -5.93 7.07 27.07
N ALA A 252 -5.59 8.23 26.48
CA ALA A 252 -6.55 9.25 26.10
C ALA A 252 -7.57 8.73 25.07
N MET A 253 -7.13 7.98 24.06
CA MET A 253 -8.01 7.39 23.05
C MET A 253 -8.99 6.38 23.67
N LEU A 254 -8.48 5.47 24.51
CA LEU A 254 -9.31 4.46 25.18
C LEU A 254 -10.28 5.09 26.18
N ASN A 255 -9.87 6.19 26.83
CA ASN A 255 -10.71 6.92 27.78
C ASN A 255 -11.81 7.73 27.07
N ALA A 256 -11.48 8.41 25.98
CA ALA A 256 -12.45 9.14 25.18
C ALA A 256 -13.50 8.21 24.53
N GLY A 257 -13.13 6.96 24.21
CA GLY A 257 -14.08 5.93 23.80
C GLY A 257 -14.86 5.25 24.94
N GLU A 258 -14.71 5.74 26.18
CA GLU A 258 -15.26 5.15 27.42
C GLU A 258 -14.91 3.67 27.66
N ILE A 259 -13.88 3.15 26.97
CA ILE A 259 -13.39 1.77 27.08
C ILE A 259 -12.65 1.58 28.40
N VAL A 260 -11.89 2.60 28.79
CA VAL A 260 -11.07 2.64 30.01
C VAL A 260 -11.45 3.88 30.80
N LYS A 261 -12.05 3.71 31.98
CA LYS A 261 -12.38 4.84 32.87
C LYS A 261 -11.26 5.11 33.85
N VAL A 262 -10.59 4.05 34.29
CA VAL A 262 -9.42 4.12 35.15
C VAL A 262 -8.31 3.23 34.60
N GLU A 263 -7.05 3.56 34.91
CA GLU A 263 -5.87 2.78 34.48
C GLU A 263 -6.03 1.26 34.70
N GLN A 264 -6.72 0.87 35.78
CA GLN A 264 -6.87 -0.53 36.19
C GLN A 264 -7.68 -1.35 35.17
N ASP A 265 -8.55 -0.71 34.40
CA ASP A 265 -9.37 -1.36 33.38
C ASP A 265 -8.52 -1.95 32.25
N LEU A 266 -7.30 -1.43 32.03
CA LEU A 266 -6.33 -1.99 31.06
C LEU A 266 -6.01 -3.47 31.32
N LYS A 267 -6.16 -3.96 32.55
CA LYS A 267 -5.94 -5.38 32.88
C LYS A 267 -7.05 -6.28 32.34
N LEU A 268 -8.24 -5.74 32.12
CA LEU A 268 -9.44 -6.46 31.70
C LEU A 268 -9.57 -6.52 30.17
N LEU A 269 -8.79 -5.71 29.45
CA LEU A 269 -8.86 -5.63 28.00
C LEU A 269 -8.10 -6.77 27.29
N PRO A 270 -8.62 -7.29 26.16
CA PRO A 270 -7.91 -8.23 25.31
C PRO A 270 -6.76 -7.52 24.57
N SER A 271 -5.62 -7.42 25.26
CA SER A 271 -4.49 -6.57 24.83
C SER A 271 -3.95 -6.80 23.41
N TYR A 272 -4.02 -8.03 22.87
CA TYR A 272 -3.57 -8.33 21.50
C TYR A 272 -4.58 -7.95 20.44
N GLU A 273 -5.88 -7.99 20.75
CA GLU A 273 -6.95 -7.61 19.83
C GLU A 273 -7.03 -6.09 19.73
N MET A 274 -6.89 -5.41 20.87
CA MET A 274 -7.00 -3.94 20.94
C MET A 274 -5.70 -3.21 20.61
N GLY A 275 -4.57 -3.91 20.46
CA GLY A 275 -3.31 -3.30 20.04
C GLY A 275 -3.42 -2.60 18.67
N GLY A 276 -4.31 -3.10 17.80
CA GLY A 276 -4.56 -2.55 16.48
C GLY A 276 -5.04 -1.10 16.49
N ILE A 277 -5.74 -0.67 17.55
CA ILE A 277 -6.24 0.71 17.72
C ILE A 277 -5.10 1.73 17.67
N ILE A 278 -3.93 1.34 18.19
CA ILE A 278 -2.74 2.18 18.27
C ILE A 278 -1.64 1.72 17.30
N GLY A 279 -1.99 0.94 16.28
CA GLY A 279 -1.03 0.45 15.29
C GLY A 279 0.03 -0.52 15.85
N ARG A 280 -0.21 -1.12 17.02
CA ARG A 280 0.72 -2.06 17.69
C ARG A 280 0.16 -3.48 17.71
N VAL A 281 1.04 -4.45 17.91
CA VAL A 281 0.64 -5.87 18.09
C VAL A 281 -0.09 -6.08 19.43
N LYS A 282 0.14 -5.19 20.40
CA LYS A 282 -0.38 -5.33 21.76
C LYS A 282 -0.52 -3.96 22.42
N LEU A 283 -1.55 -3.78 23.25
CA LEU A 283 -1.66 -2.64 24.15
C LEU A 283 -0.55 -2.60 25.21
N PRO A 284 -0.17 -1.41 25.71
CA PRO A 284 0.74 -1.29 26.83
C PRO A 284 0.14 -1.90 28.10
N SER A 285 0.97 -2.53 28.93
CA SER A 285 0.49 -3.18 30.17
C SER A 285 0.25 -2.17 31.29
N LEU A 286 -0.69 -2.48 32.19
CA LEU A 286 -0.92 -1.72 33.42
C LEU A 286 0.37 -1.50 34.24
N SER A 287 1.24 -2.52 34.30
CA SER A 287 2.53 -2.40 34.98
C SER A 287 3.44 -1.33 34.37
N LEU A 288 3.37 -1.14 33.05
CA LEU A 288 4.16 -0.14 32.34
C LEU A 288 3.62 1.27 32.64
N TYR A 289 2.30 1.46 32.61
CA TYR A 289 1.66 2.72 32.99
C TYR A 289 2.01 3.13 34.42
N ARG A 290 1.84 2.23 35.39
CA ARG A 290 2.16 2.51 36.80
C ARG A 290 3.61 2.85 37.05
N LYS A 291 4.52 2.28 36.27
CA LYS A 291 5.95 2.57 36.37
C LYS A 291 6.29 3.93 35.79
N ARG A 292 5.72 4.30 34.64
CA ARG A 292 6.18 5.45 33.84
C ARG A 292 5.40 6.73 34.05
N ILE A 293 4.06 6.67 34.16
CA ILE A 293 3.23 7.87 34.27
C ILE A 293 3.66 8.79 35.43
N PRO A 294 3.94 8.28 36.65
CA PRO A 294 4.38 9.15 37.74
C PRO A 294 5.70 9.89 37.46
N ILE A 295 6.60 9.27 36.67
CA ILE A 295 7.89 9.87 36.31
C ILE A 295 7.64 10.99 35.29
N ILE A 296 6.81 10.73 34.28
CA ILE A 296 6.44 11.71 33.25
C ILE A 296 5.75 12.91 33.90
N THR A 297 4.75 12.68 34.76
CA THR A 297 4.00 13.77 35.39
C THR A 297 4.85 14.60 36.36
N ALA A 298 5.88 14.00 36.99
CA ALA A 298 6.82 14.73 37.83
C ALA A 298 7.74 15.68 37.04
N GLN A 299 7.91 15.46 35.74
CA GLN A 299 8.70 16.31 34.84
C GLN A 299 7.86 17.41 34.17
N MET A 300 6.55 17.39 34.36
CA MET A 300 5.62 18.33 33.74
C MET A 300 5.15 19.37 34.75
N ASP A 301 5.19 20.66 34.39
CA ASP A 301 4.40 21.66 35.11
C ASP A 301 2.94 21.55 34.65
N MET A 302 2.14 20.85 35.44
CA MET A 302 0.74 20.62 35.10
C MET A 302 -0.07 21.91 34.94
N ARG A 303 0.31 23.02 35.59
CA ARG A 303 -0.39 24.29 35.39
C ARG A 303 -0.13 24.83 33.98
N ASP A 304 1.11 24.80 33.55
CA ASP A 304 1.49 25.26 32.21
C ASP A 304 0.91 24.36 31.13
N VAL A 305 0.95 23.04 31.33
CA VAL A 305 0.35 22.07 30.40
C VAL A 305 -1.15 22.31 30.25
N ILE A 306 -1.88 22.50 31.35
CA ILE A 306 -3.32 22.81 31.31
C ILE A 306 -3.57 24.14 30.58
N LEU A 307 -2.76 25.16 30.87
CA LEU A 307 -2.90 26.49 30.27
C LEU A 307 -2.66 26.45 28.76
N GLU A 308 -1.55 25.86 28.31
CA GLU A 308 -1.20 25.79 26.88
C GLU A 308 -2.17 24.89 26.10
N THR A 309 -2.59 23.77 26.69
CA THR A 309 -3.63 22.92 26.09
C THR A 309 -4.96 23.68 25.96
N SER A 310 -5.34 24.47 26.98
CA SER A 310 -6.58 25.26 26.95
C SER A 310 -6.53 26.39 25.92
N LYS A 311 -5.38 27.05 25.74
CA LYS A 311 -5.19 28.07 24.69
C LYS A 311 -5.33 27.46 23.30
N SER A 312 -4.63 26.35 23.06
CA SER A 312 -4.69 25.61 21.79
C SER A 312 -6.11 25.14 21.49
N MET A 313 -6.81 24.63 22.50
CA MET A 313 -8.22 24.23 22.42
C MET A 313 -9.13 25.42 22.09
N HIS A 314 -8.89 26.59 22.67
CA HIS A 314 -9.68 27.80 22.42
C HIS A 314 -9.51 28.31 20.98
N GLU A 315 -8.29 28.30 20.45
CA GLU A 315 -8.04 28.69 19.06
C GLU A 315 -8.75 27.76 18.07
N LEU A 316 -8.76 26.46 18.34
CA LEU A 316 -9.41 25.47 17.48
C LEU A 316 -10.94 25.50 17.59
N LEU A 317 -11.47 25.77 18.79
CA LEU A 317 -12.90 25.89 19.05
C LEU A 317 -13.41 27.34 18.92
N CYS A 318 -12.67 28.22 18.24
CA CYS A 318 -13.02 29.64 18.11
C CYS A 318 -14.38 29.88 17.41
N PHE A 319 -14.94 28.86 16.77
CA PHE A 319 -16.26 28.87 16.14
C PHE A 319 -17.42 28.60 17.11
N CYS A 320 -17.14 28.16 18.36
CA CYS A 320 -18.15 27.79 19.34
C CYS A 320 -18.12 28.76 20.53
N ASP A 321 -19.18 29.56 20.71
CA ASP A 321 -19.32 30.51 21.82
C ASP A 321 -19.44 29.84 23.21
N VAL A 322 -19.58 28.50 23.24
CA VAL A 322 -19.78 27.70 24.45
C VAL A 322 -18.92 26.45 24.38
N VAL A 323 -17.93 26.35 25.26
CA VAL A 323 -17.09 25.15 25.40
C VAL A 323 -17.36 24.53 26.78
N TYR A 324 -17.72 23.25 26.78
CA TYR A 324 -17.95 22.48 28.00
C TYR A 324 -16.65 21.83 28.45
N ILE A 325 -16.17 22.18 29.64
CA ILE A 325 -15.00 21.55 30.27
C ILE A 325 -15.40 21.18 31.69
N ASP A 326 -15.27 19.90 32.03
CA ASP A 326 -15.44 19.36 33.38
C ASP A 326 -16.75 19.76 34.09
N GLY A 327 -17.90 19.31 33.58
CA GLY A 327 -19.16 19.45 34.32
C GLY A 327 -19.85 20.81 34.19
N HIS A 328 -19.21 21.83 33.61
CA HIS A 328 -19.72 23.20 33.62
C HIS A 328 -19.85 23.78 32.21
N PHE A 329 -21.03 24.32 31.91
CA PHE A 329 -21.22 25.22 30.77
C PHE A 329 -20.70 26.60 31.15
N MET A 330 -19.55 26.99 30.60
CA MET A 330 -19.13 28.39 30.64
C MET A 330 -19.32 29.00 29.26
N ALA A 331 -20.23 29.97 29.14
CA ALA A 331 -20.25 30.86 27.98
C ALA A 331 -18.99 31.73 28.05
N TYR A 332 -18.06 31.53 27.13
CA TYR A 332 -16.78 32.24 27.14
C TYR A 332 -16.80 33.32 26.04
N HIS A 333 -17.31 34.49 26.39
CA HIS A 333 -17.27 35.65 25.52
C HIS A 333 -15.93 36.37 25.73
N GLY A 334 -14.97 36.14 24.84
CA GLY A 334 -13.56 36.55 24.94
C GLY A 334 -13.26 38.05 25.00
N LYS A 335 -13.88 38.82 25.90
CA LYS A 335 -13.62 40.26 26.10
C LYS A 335 -13.59 40.74 27.56
N SER A 336 -13.67 39.88 28.57
CA SER A 336 -13.57 40.31 29.98
C SER A 336 -12.43 39.60 30.72
N ASN A 337 -11.69 40.37 31.52
CA ASN A 337 -10.67 39.86 32.43
C ASN A 337 -11.27 38.77 33.33
N THR A 338 -10.60 37.62 33.38
CA THR A 338 -10.92 36.53 34.32
C THR A 338 -10.83 37.06 35.75
N LEU A 339 -12.00 37.22 36.38
CA LEU A 339 -12.15 37.90 37.68
C LEU A 339 -11.69 37.07 38.89
N TYR A 340 -11.42 35.77 38.73
CA TYR A 340 -10.93 34.93 39.83
C TYR A 340 -9.88 33.93 39.32
N GLY A 341 -8.72 33.95 39.98
CA GLY A 341 -7.66 32.96 39.78
C GLY A 341 -8.17 31.56 40.10
N TYR A 342 -7.80 30.63 39.23
CA TYR A 342 -7.98 29.19 39.38
C TYR A 342 -7.63 28.72 40.80
N ASN A 343 -8.58 28.09 41.50
CA ASN A 343 -8.37 27.49 42.82
C ASN A 343 -8.41 25.94 42.71
N PRO A 344 -7.26 25.25 42.76
CA PRO A 344 -7.13 23.81 42.50
C PRO A 344 -7.46 22.94 43.72
N GLN A 345 -8.61 23.16 44.36
CA GLN A 345 -9.06 22.29 45.45
C GLN A 345 -10.54 21.93 45.33
N LYS A 346 -10.80 20.78 44.71
CA LYS A 346 -11.68 19.69 45.19
C LYS A 346 -11.98 18.70 44.05
N ARG A 347 -11.16 17.65 43.92
CA ARG A 347 -11.57 16.25 43.99
C ARG A 347 -10.37 15.33 43.89
#